data_AF-A0A161J284-F1
#
_entry.id   AF-A0A161J284-F1
#
_cell.length_a   1.000
_cell.length_b   1.000
_cell.length_c   1.000
_cell.angle_alpha   90.00
_cell.angle_beta   90.00
_cell.angle_gamma   90.00
#
_symmetry.space_group_name_H-M   'P 1'
#
loop_
_entity.id
_entity.type
_entity.pdbx_description
1 polymer ?
#
loop_
_entity_poly.entity_id
_entity_poly.type
_entity_poly.pdbx_seq_one_letter_code
_entity_poly.pdbx_strand_id
1 'polypeptide(L)'
;MKMLESALWILAALALPWIAAQGSSTAELCKINSNGCSTLTPWTPCREHFRPACDRHDTCYFCGDYFNFTQAACDEAFLNDMTALCAHGTDDEGYCLNKRKRREASRMSITTRLRHLQLRKKLTPPNSLSDRDSHQLHTRSANCTEMALNYYDAVRVFGALHYSSSANATICPPYGACMPEA
;
A
#
# COMPACT_ATOMS: atom_id res chain seq x y z
N MET A 1 -40.89 -12.08 2.52
CA MET A 1 -39.45 -12.39 2.37
C MET A 1 -38.78 -11.62 1.22
N LYS A 2 -39.36 -11.54 0.01
CA LYS A 2 -38.78 -10.80 -1.14
C LYS A 2 -38.45 -9.32 -0.91
N MET A 3 -39.26 -8.60 -0.13
CA MET A 3 -39.04 -7.17 0.18
C MET A 3 -37.80 -6.93 1.06
N LEU A 4 -37.40 -7.90 1.88
CA LEU A 4 -36.25 -7.78 2.78
C LEU A 4 -34.94 -7.98 2.01
N GLU A 5 -34.90 -8.90 1.04
CA GLU A 5 -33.74 -9.11 0.17
C GLU A 5 -33.44 -7.86 -0.66
N SER A 6 -34.45 -7.23 -1.27
CA SER A 6 -34.24 -6.03 -2.09
C SER A 6 -33.66 -4.86 -1.28
N ALA A 7 -34.08 -4.68 -0.03
CA ALA A 7 -33.53 -3.66 0.86
C ALA A 7 -32.06 -3.95 1.23
N LEU A 8 -31.71 -5.22 1.48
CA LEU A 8 -30.34 -5.66 1.75
C LEU A 8 -29.40 -5.39 0.56
N TRP A 9 -29.85 -5.66 -0.67
CA TRP A 9 -29.05 -5.37 -1.87
C TRP A 9 -28.80 -3.88 -2.09
N ILE A 10 -29.78 -3.03 -1.80
CA ILE A 10 -29.63 -1.57 -1.91
C ILE A 10 -28.64 -1.04 -0.86
N LEU A 11 -28.74 -1.51 0.39
CA LEU A 11 -27.81 -1.14 1.45
C LEU A 11 -26.37 -1.60 1.14
N ALA A 12 -26.19 -2.82 0.65
CA ALA A 12 -24.89 -3.32 0.23
C ALA A 12 -24.31 -2.51 -0.95
N ALA A 13 -25.15 -2.13 -1.93
CA ALA A 13 -24.73 -1.34 -3.09
C ALA A 13 -24.26 0.08 -2.72
N LEU A 14 -24.79 0.66 -1.64
CA LEU A 14 -24.39 1.99 -1.15
C LEU A 14 -23.21 1.93 -0.18
N ALA A 15 -23.09 0.88 0.64
CA ALA A 15 -22.03 0.76 1.63
C ALA A 15 -20.64 0.54 0.99
N LEU A 16 -20.54 -0.30 -0.04
CA LEU A 16 -19.25 -0.66 -0.66
C LEU A 16 -18.51 0.54 -1.31
N PRO A 17 -19.17 1.41 -2.11
CA PRO A 17 -18.52 2.61 -2.66
C PRO A 17 -18.09 3.60 -1.57
N TRP A 18 -18.89 3.73 -0.50
CA TRP A 18 -18.61 4.65 0.60
C TRP A 18 -17.37 4.22 1.40
N ILE A 19 -17.22 2.92 1.70
CA ILE A 19 -16.03 2.37 2.37
C ILE A 19 -14.79 2.56 1.51
N ALA A 20 -14.88 2.30 0.19
CA ALA A 20 -13.77 2.49 -0.72
C ALA A 20 -13.35 3.98 -0.84
N ALA A 21 -14.31 4.90 -0.84
CA ALA A 21 -14.04 6.34 -0.86
C ALA A 21 -13.34 6.81 0.43
N GLN A 22 -13.79 6.34 1.59
CA GLN A 22 -13.14 6.62 2.87
C GLN A 22 -11.69 6.11 2.89
N GLY A 23 -11.44 4.86 2.49
CA GLY A 23 -10.08 4.31 2.42
C GLY A 23 -9.15 5.11 1.50
N SER A 24 -9.66 5.62 0.38
CA SER A 24 -8.89 6.52 -0.49
C SER A 24 -8.63 7.88 0.14
N SER A 25 -9.61 8.45 0.85
CA SER A 25 -9.46 9.74 1.53
C SER A 25 -8.44 9.65 2.68
N THR A 26 -8.50 8.59 3.48
CA THR A 26 -7.53 8.33 4.54
C THR A 26 -6.13 8.16 3.97
N ALA A 27 -5.98 7.41 2.87
CA ALA A 27 -4.69 7.21 2.23
C ALA A 27 -4.08 8.52 1.70
N GLU A 28 -4.88 9.44 1.15
CA GLU A 28 -4.37 10.75 0.73
C GLU A 28 -4.05 11.66 1.94
N LEU A 29 -4.84 11.57 3.01
CA LEU A 29 -4.58 12.32 4.23
C LEU A 29 -3.23 11.95 4.86
N CYS A 30 -2.95 10.66 5.03
CA CYS A 30 -1.69 10.21 5.65
C CYS A 30 -0.45 10.53 4.81
N LYS A 31 -0.60 10.94 3.54
CA LYS A 31 0.55 11.37 2.72
C LYS A 31 1.04 12.77 3.05
N ILE A 32 0.19 13.63 3.63
CA ILE A 32 0.51 15.07 3.78
C ILE A 32 1.73 15.28 4.68
N ASN A 33 1.85 14.51 5.76
CA ASN A 33 2.97 14.56 6.70
C ASN A 33 4.02 13.46 6.45
N SER A 34 3.94 12.79 5.29
CA SER A 34 4.78 11.64 4.97
C SER A 34 5.87 11.99 3.97
N ASN A 35 7.10 11.52 4.23
CA ASN A 35 8.14 11.40 3.23
C ASN A 35 8.18 9.99 2.61
N GLY A 36 7.40 9.06 3.16
CA GLY A 36 7.21 7.69 2.76
C GLY A 36 8.39 6.83 3.19
N CYS A 37 8.72 5.83 2.39
CA CYS A 37 9.83 4.94 2.71
C CYS A 37 11.19 5.57 2.32
N SER A 38 11.46 6.82 2.70
CA SER A 38 12.65 7.59 2.29
C SER A 38 13.87 7.37 3.17
N THR A 39 13.68 6.87 4.38
CA THR A 39 14.74 6.46 5.31
C THR A 39 15.55 5.27 4.82
N LEU A 40 15.03 4.56 3.81
CA LEU A 40 15.65 3.40 3.20
C LEU A 40 16.21 3.74 1.82
N THR A 41 17.31 3.08 1.45
CA THR A 41 17.95 3.31 0.15
C THR A 41 16.96 3.07 -1.00
N PRO A 42 17.07 3.79 -2.13
CA PRO A 42 16.14 3.65 -3.27
C PRO A 42 16.02 2.23 -3.82
N TRP A 43 17.00 1.38 -3.55
CA TRP A 43 17.11 -0.01 -4.01
C TRP A 43 16.48 -1.02 -3.05
N THR A 44 15.89 -0.56 -1.95
CA THR A 44 15.31 -1.44 -0.94
C THR A 44 14.10 -2.17 -1.55
N PRO A 45 14.06 -3.51 -1.54
CA PRO A 45 12.93 -4.27 -2.05
C PRO A 45 11.62 -3.86 -1.39
N CYS A 46 10.49 -4.06 -2.09
CA CYS A 46 9.15 -3.80 -1.56
C CYS A 46 8.80 -2.34 -1.23
N ARG A 47 9.70 -1.39 -1.49
CA ARG A 47 9.52 0.03 -1.17
C ARG A 47 8.20 0.61 -1.66
N GLU A 48 7.84 0.39 -2.92
CA GLU A 48 6.59 0.89 -3.49
C GLU A 48 5.36 0.11 -2.98
N HIS A 49 5.54 -1.17 -2.66
CA HIS A 49 4.48 -2.01 -2.09
C HIS A 49 4.10 -1.55 -0.69
N PHE A 50 5.08 -1.22 0.14
CA PHE A 50 4.90 -0.74 1.51
C PHE A 50 4.63 0.76 1.64
N ARG A 51 4.59 1.50 0.53
CA ARG A 51 4.35 2.95 0.57
C ARG A 51 3.13 3.36 1.41
N PRO A 52 1.96 2.70 1.33
CA PRO A 52 0.82 3.05 2.17
C PRO A 52 1.07 2.88 3.67
N ALA A 53 1.84 1.85 4.06
CA ALA A 53 2.22 1.63 5.45
C ALA A 53 3.22 2.69 5.93
N CYS A 54 4.21 3.05 5.09
CA CYS A 54 5.15 4.12 5.40
C CYS A 54 4.44 5.47 5.57
N ASP A 55 3.43 5.78 4.74
CA ASP A 55 2.68 7.04 4.85
C ASP A 55 1.91 7.14 6.19
N ARG A 56 1.33 6.03 6.65
CA ARG A 56 0.68 5.97 7.97
C ARG A 56 1.70 6.07 9.11
N HIS A 57 2.82 5.36 9.00
CA HIS A 57 3.88 5.36 10.01
C HIS A 57 4.49 6.75 10.21
N ASP A 58 4.85 7.45 9.13
CA ASP A 58 5.37 8.82 9.20
C ASP A 58 4.37 9.77 9.88
N THR A 59 3.08 9.65 9.53
CA THR A 59 2.03 10.44 10.17
C THR A 59 1.89 10.09 11.65
N CYS A 60 2.02 8.82 12.02
CA CYS A 60 2.05 8.37 13.42
C CYS A 60 3.28 8.90 14.15
N TYR A 61 4.45 8.92 13.53
CA TYR A 61 5.65 9.52 14.12
C TYR A 61 5.48 11.02 14.34
N PHE A 62 4.78 11.70 13.43
CA PHE A 62 4.56 13.13 13.54
C PHE A 62 3.49 13.50 14.59
N CYS A 63 2.41 12.72 14.69
CA CYS A 63 1.23 13.04 15.49
C CYS A 63 0.88 12.05 16.62
N GLY A 64 1.58 10.93 16.74
CA GLY A 64 1.24 9.85 17.66
C GLY A 64 1.16 10.31 19.11
N ASP A 65 2.10 11.15 19.53
CA ASP A 65 2.16 11.71 20.89
C ASP A 65 0.88 12.49 21.24
N TYR A 66 0.34 13.27 20.30
CA TYR A 66 -0.92 13.99 20.47
C TYR A 66 -2.11 13.04 20.72
N PHE A 67 -2.08 11.86 20.13
CA PHE A 67 -3.10 10.81 20.31
C PHE A 67 -2.73 9.78 21.39
N ASN A 68 -1.68 10.02 22.18
CA ASN A 68 -1.14 9.11 23.19
C ASN A 68 -0.62 7.76 22.66
N PHE A 69 -0.20 7.70 21.41
CA PHE A 69 0.57 6.56 20.90
C PHE A 69 2.05 6.76 21.21
N THR A 70 2.75 5.68 21.48
CA THR A 70 4.21 5.68 21.64
C THR A 70 4.87 5.38 20.30
N GLN A 71 6.17 5.65 20.18
CA GLN A 71 6.97 5.17 19.05
C GLN A 71 6.79 3.67 18.81
N ALA A 72 6.83 2.87 19.89
CA ALA A 72 6.67 1.42 19.79
C ALA A 72 5.29 1.03 19.22
N ALA A 73 4.22 1.72 19.61
CA ALA A 73 2.89 1.50 19.06
C ALA A 73 2.83 1.84 17.56
N CYS A 74 3.45 2.94 17.14
CA CYS A 74 3.58 3.28 15.72
C CYS A 74 4.37 2.22 14.94
N ASP A 75 5.50 1.75 15.49
CA ASP A 75 6.35 0.75 14.85
C ASP A 75 5.61 -0.60 14.71
N GLU A 76 4.89 -1.03 15.75
CA GLU A 76 4.07 -2.25 15.71
C GLU A 76 2.94 -2.15 14.69
N ALA A 77 2.23 -1.02 14.66
CA ALA A 77 1.20 -0.76 13.66
C ALA A 77 1.78 -0.77 12.24
N PHE A 78 3.00 -0.26 12.06
CA PHE A 78 3.69 -0.28 10.77
C PHE A 78 3.98 -1.71 10.29
N LEU A 79 4.45 -2.59 11.17
CA LEU A 79 4.61 -4.01 10.84
C LEU A 79 3.27 -4.66 10.48
N ASN A 80 2.21 -4.37 11.23
CA ASN A 80 0.87 -4.90 10.96
C ASN A 80 0.33 -4.42 9.59
N ASP A 81 0.49 -3.14 9.27
CA ASP A 81 0.09 -2.58 7.97
C ASP A 81 0.88 -3.21 6.81
N MET A 82 2.20 -3.38 6.96
CA MET A 82 3.03 -4.04 5.94
C MET A 82 2.66 -5.51 5.74
N THR A 83 2.43 -6.25 6.83
CA THR A 83 2.03 -7.67 6.75
C THR A 83 0.63 -7.83 6.17
N ALA A 84 -0.30 -6.92 6.45
CA ALA A 84 -1.60 -6.87 5.77
C ALA A 84 -1.43 -6.65 4.25
N LEU A 85 -0.54 -5.74 3.84
CA LEU A 85 -0.22 -5.55 2.41
C LEU A 85 0.36 -6.81 1.77
N CYS A 86 1.18 -7.59 2.49
CA CYS A 86 1.62 -8.91 2.03
C CYS A 86 0.43 -9.88 1.87
N ALA A 87 -0.50 -9.92 2.81
CA ALA A 87 -1.68 -10.79 2.72
C ALA A 87 -2.63 -10.44 1.56
N HIS A 88 -2.67 -9.17 1.14
CA HIS A 88 -3.61 -8.67 0.12
C HIS A 88 -3.10 -8.71 -1.33
N GLY A 89 -1.84 -9.05 -1.58
CA GLY A 89 -1.33 -9.13 -2.94
C GLY A 89 0.19 -9.21 -3.03
N THR A 90 0.72 -10.40 -2.81
CA THR A 90 2.00 -10.81 -3.41
C THR A 90 1.77 -11.34 -4.83
N ASP A 91 2.85 -11.57 -5.59
CA ASP A 91 2.74 -12.48 -6.73
C ASP A 91 2.52 -13.93 -6.26
N ASP A 92 2.33 -14.85 -7.22
CA ASP A 92 2.06 -16.27 -6.97
C ASP A 92 3.20 -16.96 -6.18
N GLU A 93 4.36 -16.30 -6.03
CA GLU A 93 5.54 -16.79 -5.31
C GLU A 93 5.79 -16.07 -3.97
N GLY A 94 4.91 -15.14 -3.54
CA GLY A 94 5.03 -14.46 -2.23
C GLY A 94 5.89 -13.20 -2.24
N TYR A 95 6.26 -12.66 -3.41
CA TYR A 95 7.06 -11.45 -3.53
C TYR A 95 6.21 -10.18 -3.65
N CYS A 96 6.83 -9.06 -3.29
CA CYS A 96 6.22 -7.74 -3.37
C CYS A 96 6.00 -7.32 -4.82
N LEU A 97 4.77 -6.96 -5.15
CA LEU A 97 4.43 -6.45 -6.47
C LEU A 97 5.02 -5.04 -6.65
N ASN A 98 6.17 -4.94 -7.32
CA ASN A 98 6.83 -3.66 -7.64
C ASN A 98 5.97 -2.70 -8.49
N LYS A 99 4.89 -3.21 -9.07
CA LYS A 99 3.88 -2.39 -9.74
C LYS A 99 2.52 -2.89 -9.30
N ARG A 100 1.76 -2.03 -8.64
CA ARG A 100 0.30 -2.12 -8.59
C ARG A 100 -0.19 -2.06 -10.05
N LYS A 101 -0.14 -3.19 -10.78
CA LYS A 101 -1.12 -3.46 -11.84
C LYS A 101 -2.44 -3.57 -11.09
N ARG A 102 -2.98 -2.40 -10.73
CA ARG A 102 -4.34 -2.26 -10.25
C ARG A 102 -5.16 -3.14 -11.18
N ARG A 103 -5.96 -4.03 -10.59
CA ARG A 103 -6.93 -4.86 -11.29
C ARG A 103 -8.01 -3.99 -11.96
N GLU A 104 -7.63 -3.03 -12.80
CA GLU A 104 -8.52 -2.35 -13.74
C GLU A 104 -9.00 -3.31 -14.84
N ALA A 105 -8.34 -4.48 -14.97
CA ALA A 105 -8.83 -5.60 -15.75
C ALA A 105 -10.15 -6.21 -15.24
N SER A 106 -10.56 -5.95 -13.99
CA SER A 106 -11.90 -6.34 -13.48
C SER A 106 -12.99 -5.30 -13.76
N ARG A 107 -12.65 -4.11 -14.28
CA ARG A 107 -13.60 -3.09 -14.75
C ARG A 107 -13.63 -2.90 -16.27
N MET A 108 -12.66 -3.44 -17.00
CA MET A 108 -12.71 -3.45 -18.47
C MET A 108 -13.64 -4.55 -18.98
N SER A 109 -14.63 -4.15 -19.79
CA SER A 109 -15.47 -5.09 -20.53
C SER A 109 -14.62 -6.10 -21.32
N ILE A 110 -15.06 -7.35 -21.35
CA ILE A 110 -14.45 -8.47 -22.07
C ILE A 110 -14.15 -8.10 -23.53
N THR A 111 -15.00 -7.27 -24.14
CA THR A 111 -14.85 -6.79 -25.53
C THR A 111 -13.62 -5.91 -25.72
N THR A 112 -13.31 -5.04 -24.76
CA THR A 112 -12.12 -4.16 -24.81
C THR A 112 -10.84 -4.98 -24.67
N ARG A 113 -10.86 -6.02 -23.82
CA ARG A 113 -9.73 -6.94 -23.62
C ARG A 113 -9.39 -7.72 -24.90
N LEU A 114 -10.41 -8.22 -25.59
CA LEU A 114 -10.24 -8.94 -26.87
C LEU A 114 -9.75 -8.00 -27.99
N ARG A 115 -10.29 -6.78 -28.09
CA ARG A 115 -9.85 -5.79 -29.09
C ARG A 115 -8.38 -5.42 -28.90
N HIS A 116 -7.95 -5.23 -27.66
CA HIS A 116 -6.56 -4.88 -27.34
C HIS A 116 -5.59 -6.03 -27.63
N LEU A 117 -6.00 -7.28 -27.34
CA LEU A 117 -5.23 -8.49 -27.69
C LEU A 117 -5.12 -8.65 -29.21
N GLN A 118 -6.19 -8.40 -29.96
CA GLN A 118 -6.20 -8.49 -31.41
C GLN A 118 -5.35 -7.39 -32.08
N LEU A 119 -5.40 -6.16 -31.56
CA LEU A 119 -4.55 -5.06 -32.03
C LEU A 119 -3.06 -5.36 -31.78
N ARG A 120 -2.72 -5.89 -30.60
CA ARG A 120 -1.33 -6.23 -30.26
C ARG A 120 -0.77 -7.36 -31.14
N LYS A 121 -1.61 -8.34 -31.51
CA LYS A 121 -1.28 -9.41 -32.46
C LYS A 121 -1.08 -8.92 -33.90
N LYS A 122 -1.73 -7.81 -34.29
CA LYS A 122 -1.61 -7.22 -35.63
C LYS A 122 -0.39 -6.31 -35.80
N LEU A 123 0.23 -5.87 -34.71
CA LEU A 123 1.32 -4.89 -34.72
C LEU A 123 2.71 -5.50 -34.45
N THR A 124 2.83 -6.83 -34.33
CA THR A 124 4.13 -7.51 -34.15
C THR A 124 4.61 -8.10 -35.48
N PRO A 125 5.70 -7.58 -36.09
CA PRO A 125 6.33 -8.20 -37.24
C PRO A 125 7.07 -9.49 -36.83
N PRO A 126 7.11 -10.53 -37.70
CA PRO A 126 7.87 -11.73 -37.42
C PRO A 126 9.32 -11.46 -37.82
N ASN A 127 10.13 -11.02 -36.85
CA ASN A 127 11.59 -11.09 -36.77
C ASN A 127 12.13 -9.86 -36.02
N SER A 128 12.21 -9.96 -34.70
CA SER A 128 13.21 -9.22 -33.93
C SER A 128 13.65 -10.12 -32.78
N LEU A 129 14.67 -10.92 -33.09
CA LEU A 129 15.45 -11.70 -32.15
C LEU A 129 16.41 -10.71 -31.48
N SER A 130 15.91 -9.90 -30.54
CA SER A 130 16.72 -9.00 -29.73
C SER A 130 15.98 -8.62 -28.44
N ASP A 131 15.46 -9.61 -27.72
CA ASP A 131 15.28 -9.47 -26.26
C ASP A 131 16.64 -9.78 -25.61
N ARG A 132 17.54 -8.81 -25.69
CA ARG A 132 18.59 -8.68 -24.69
C ARG A 132 17.89 -8.16 -23.45
N ASP A 133 17.35 -9.09 -22.68
CA ASP A 133 16.83 -8.92 -21.31
C ASP A 133 18.01 -8.62 -20.35
N SER A 134 18.76 -7.55 -20.64
CA SER A 134 19.79 -7.00 -19.76
C SER A 134 19.12 -6.10 -18.75
N HIS A 135 18.39 -6.68 -17.80
CA HIS A 135 18.31 -6.27 -16.39
C HIS A 135 17.64 -7.37 -15.56
N GLN A 136 17.94 -8.63 -15.87
CA GLN A 136 17.74 -9.76 -14.97
C GLN A 136 18.78 -9.70 -13.83
N LEU A 137 18.76 -8.60 -13.05
CA LEU A 137 19.14 -8.70 -11.66
C LEU A 137 18.01 -9.51 -11.01
N HIS A 138 18.13 -10.83 -11.06
CA HIS A 138 17.62 -11.69 -10.01
C HIS A 138 18.34 -11.30 -8.71
N THR A 139 17.99 -10.15 -8.14
CA THR A 139 18.13 -9.94 -6.71
C THR A 139 17.28 -11.03 -6.08
N ARG A 140 17.96 -12.05 -5.57
CA ARG A 140 17.47 -13.06 -4.63
C ARG A 140 16.38 -12.41 -3.77
N SER A 141 15.13 -12.61 -4.14
CA SER A 141 14.02 -11.77 -3.72
C SER A 141 13.61 -12.18 -2.32
N ALA A 142 13.82 -11.29 -1.35
CA ALA A 142 13.36 -11.49 0.00
C ALA A 142 11.83 -11.59 0.02
N ASN A 143 11.31 -12.55 0.80
CA ASN A 143 9.87 -12.74 0.99
C ASN A 143 9.24 -11.43 1.50
N CYS A 144 8.03 -11.08 1.07
CA CYS A 144 7.33 -9.86 1.52
C CYS A 144 7.33 -9.72 3.05
N THR A 145 7.05 -10.81 3.77
CA THR A 145 7.00 -10.78 5.24
C THR A 145 8.38 -10.57 5.86
N GLU A 146 9.41 -11.16 5.28
CA GLU A 146 10.80 -10.96 5.71
C GLU A 146 11.23 -9.50 5.49
N MET A 147 10.84 -8.90 4.36
CA MET A 147 11.08 -7.48 4.12
C MET A 147 10.30 -6.59 5.09
N ALA A 148 9.06 -6.92 5.44
CA ALA A 148 8.31 -6.18 6.46
C ALA A 148 9.04 -6.19 7.81
N LEU A 149 9.61 -7.34 8.21
CA LEU A 149 10.43 -7.44 9.43
C LEU A 149 11.69 -6.59 9.34
N ASN A 150 12.40 -6.59 8.21
CA ASN A 150 13.59 -5.76 8.02
C ASN A 150 13.27 -4.26 8.14
N TYR A 151 12.13 -3.82 7.59
CA TYR A 151 11.66 -2.43 7.74
C TYR A 151 11.32 -2.10 9.20
N TYR A 152 10.63 -3.01 9.89
CA TYR A 152 10.27 -2.86 11.30
C TYR A 152 11.51 -2.78 12.21
N ASP A 153 12.48 -3.66 12.01
CA ASP A 153 13.73 -3.66 12.77
C ASP A 153 14.51 -2.36 12.57
N ALA A 154 14.52 -1.82 11.34
CA ALA A 154 15.17 -0.54 11.04
C ALA A 154 14.52 0.62 11.82
N VAL A 155 13.19 0.74 11.83
CA VAL A 155 12.52 1.83 12.56
C VAL A 155 12.61 1.66 14.07
N ARG A 156 12.68 0.43 14.59
CA ARG A 156 12.91 0.22 16.03
C ARG A 156 14.27 0.72 16.49
N VAL A 157 15.31 0.53 15.67
CA VAL A 157 16.68 0.90 16.02
C VAL A 157 16.93 2.40 15.80
N PHE A 158 16.40 2.97 14.71
CA PHE A 158 16.73 4.35 14.30
C PHE A 158 15.58 5.35 14.45
N GLY A 159 14.35 4.88 14.66
CA GLY A 159 13.14 5.69 14.60
C GLY A 159 12.97 6.67 15.76
N ALA A 160 13.61 6.43 16.90
CA ALA A 160 13.57 7.35 18.04
C ALA A 160 14.05 8.77 17.69
N LEU A 161 14.93 8.91 16.69
CA LEU A 161 15.42 10.21 16.21
C LEU A 161 14.39 10.96 15.35
N HIS A 162 13.35 10.28 14.89
CA HIS A 162 12.33 10.81 13.98
C HIS A 162 10.94 10.93 14.64
N TYR A 163 10.74 10.27 15.79
CA TYR A 163 9.50 10.36 16.53
C TYR A 163 9.34 11.75 17.19
N SER A 164 8.21 12.40 16.93
CA SER A 164 7.89 13.72 17.47
C SER A 164 7.20 13.59 18.83
N SER A 165 7.92 13.85 19.92
CA SER A 165 7.41 13.83 21.29
C SER A 165 6.75 15.15 21.74
N SER A 166 6.46 16.07 20.82
CA SER A 166 5.83 17.36 21.11
C SER A 166 4.91 17.79 19.96
N ALA A 167 4.03 16.88 19.56
CA ALA A 167 3.18 17.06 18.39
C ALA A 167 2.19 18.23 18.57
N ASN A 168 2.02 19.05 17.52
CA ASN A 168 1.23 20.28 17.58
C ASN A 168 -0.28 19.98 17.55
N ALA A 169 -0.97 20.36 18.62
CA ALA A 169 -2.43 20.22 18.78
C ALA A 169 -3.27 20.95 17.71
N THR A 170 -2.69 21.88 16.95
CA THR A 170 -3.34 22.57 15.83
C THR A 170 -3.28 21.76 14.53
N ILE A 171 -2.25 20.91 14.37
CA ILE A 171 -1.98 20.20 13.11
C ILE A 171 -2.50 18.77 13.16
N CYS A 172 -2.40 18.10 14.31
CA CYS A 172 -2.69 16.68 14.44
C CYS A 172 -4.16 16.22 14.46
N PRO A 173 -5.17 17.02 14.87
CA PRO A 173 -6.56 16.57 14.93
C PRO A 173 -7.13 15.83 13.70
N PRO A 174 -6.90 16.26 12.44
CA PRO A 174 -7.44 15.56 11.28
C PRO A 174 -6.83 14.16 11.08
N TYR A 175 -5.63 13.88 11.58
CA TYR A 175 -4.88 12.66 11.29
C TYR A 175 -5.26 11.45 12.14
N GLY A 176 -6.33 11.53 12.95
CA GLY A 176 -6.77 10.41 13.78
C GLY A 176 -7.01 9.10 13.00
N ALA A 177 -7.46 9.21 11.75
CA ALA A 177 -7.65 8.05 10.86
C ALA A 177 -6.34 7.35 10.41
N CYS A 178 -5.19 8.01 10.59
CA CYS A 178 -3.87 7.45 10.29
C CYS A 178 -3.25 6.72 11.47
N MET A 179 -3.81 6.90 12.68
CA MET A 179 -3.29 6.30 13.91
C MET A 179 -3.47 4.78 13.94
N PRO A 180 -2.72 4.07 14.81
CA PRO A 180 -2.97 2.67 15.11
C PRO A 180 -4.41 2.44 15.58
N GLU A 181 -4.95 1.25 15.31
CA GLU A 181 -6.18 0.80 15.96
C GLU A 181 -5.87 0.50 17.43
N ALA A 182 -6.68 1.04 18.34
CA ALA A 182 -6.53 0.90 19.79
C ALA A 182 -7.22 -0.36 20.34
#